data_AF-A0A093XAA8-F1
#
_entry.id   AF-A0A093XAA8-F1
#
_cell.length_a   1.000
_cell.length_b   1.000
_cell.length_c   1.000
_cell.angle_alpha   90.00
_cell.angle_beta   90.00
_cell.angle_gamma   90.00
#
_symmetry.space_group_name_H-M   'P 1'
#
loop_
_entity.id
_entity.type
_entity.pdbx_description
1 polymer ?
#
loop_
_entity_poly.entity_id
_entity_poly.type
_entity_poly.pdbx_seq_one_letter_code
_entity_poly.pdbx_strand_id
1 'polypeptide(L)'
;MQHNGVVRSILNNCVDIGKQLHQLSDYESTLEISGDIRQMRSNWVLKESIKRSYCLLYGIELLSGIPAVTAESRRSECRHGYTRVPLPSSRDLWSSASNQEWARQYKQFCGTKSQENVLRIQDLVSSLQSSVVDDGTALSLDAHKDISEWCERLDEFGMLVWMATMLEQGL
;
A
#
# COMPACT_ATOMS: atom_id res chain seq x y z
N MET A 1 -1.47 -31.06 12.78
CA MET A 1 -0.11 -30.58 12.41
C MET A 1 0.10 -30.42 10.90
N GLN A 2 -0.41 -31.28 10.02
CA GLN A 2 -0.27 -31.15 8.54
C GLN A 2 -0.90 -29.88 7.93
N HIS A 3 -2.05 -29.42 8.45
CA HIS A 3 -2.75 -28.23 7.92
C HIS A 3 -1.91 -26.95 7.94
N ASN A 4 -1.10 -26.77 8.99
CA ASN A 4 -0.25 -25.57 9.11
C ASN A 4 0.91 -25.56 8.11
N GLY A 5 1.34 -26.72 7.63
CA GLY A 5 2.36 -26.82 6.57
C GLY A 5 1.83 -26.37 5.22
N VAL A 6 0.60 -26.78 4.88
CA VAL A 6 -0.06 -26.40 3.62
C VAL A 6 -0.37 -24.90 3.60
N VAL A 7 -0.94 -24.35 4.68
CA VAL A 7 -1.23 -22.91 4.78
C VAL A 7 0.04 -22.07 4.66
N ARG A 8 1.12 -22.47 5.34
CA ARG A 8 2.42 -21.79 5.23
C ARG A 8 2.99 -21.84 3.82
N SER A 9 2.86 -22.99 3.14
CA SER A 9 3.32 -23.13 1.75
C SER A 9 2.54 -22.22 0.79
N ILE A 10 1.22 -22.11 0.97
CA ILE A 10 0.37 -21.22 0.16
C ILE A 10 0.77 -19.76 0.40
N LEU A 11 0.92 -19.34 1.66
CA LEU A 11 1.33 -17.98 2.01
C LEU A 11 2.69 -17.63 1.41
N ASN A 12 3.68 -18.52 1.52
CA ASN A 12 5.00 -18.30 0.92
C ASN A 12 4.92 -18.12 -0.59
N ASN A 13 4.16 -18.97 -1.29
CA ASN A 13 3.98 -18.83 -2.73
C ASN A 13 3.29 -17.50 -3.10
N CYS A 14 2.29 -17.07 -2.35
CA CYS A 14 1.62 -15.79 -2.54
C CYS A 14 2.59 -14.61 -2.33
N VAL A 15 3.44 -14.67 -1.31
CA VAL A 15 4.49 -13.67 -1.05
C VAL A 15 5.50 -13.63 -2.19
N ASP A 16 5.95 -14.78 -2.69
CA ASP A 16 6.93 -14.86 -3.78
C ASP A 16 6.35 -14.34 -5.10
N ILE A 17 5.09 -14.68 -5.41
CA ILE A 17 4.36 -14.10 -6.55
C ILE A 17 4.27 -12.58 -6.40
N GLY A 18 3.97 -12.10 -5.19
CA GLY A 18 4.06 -10.67 -4.86
C GLY A 18 5.45 -10.14 -5.21
N LYS A 19 6.53 -10.61 -4.60
CA LYS A 19 7.87 -10.06 -4.87
C LYS A 19 8.23 -10.02 -6.36
N GLN A 20 7.88 -11.05 -7.12
CA GLN A 20 8.10 -11.08 -8.57
C GLN A 20 7.28 -10.04 -9.30
N LEU A 21 5.97 -9.97 -9.05
CA LEU A 21 5.12 -8.98 -9.69
C LEU A 21 5.66 -7.56 -9.38
N HIS A 22 6.25 -7.29 -8.19
CA HIS A 22 6.67 -5.94 -7.74
C HIS A 22 7.89 -5.50 -8.52
N GLN A 23 8.84 -6.42 -8.65
CA GLN A 23 10.05 -6.23 -9.44
C GLN A 23 9.74 -6.06 -10.93
N LEU A 24 8.69 -6.73 -11.43
CA LEU A 24 8.31 -6.71 -12.83
C LEU A 24 7.37 -5.56 -13.20
N SER A 25 6.69 -4.96 -12.22
CA SER A 25 5.67 -3.94 -12.46
C SER A 25 6.19 -2.53 -12.24
N ASP A 26 6.15 -1.72 -13.29
CA ASP A 26 6.31 -0.27 -13.18
C ASP A 26 4.98 0.41 -12.83
N TYR A 27 4.42 0.08 -11.66
CA TYR A 27 3.18 0.71 -11.19
C TYR A 27 3.40 2.07 -10.51
N GLU A 28 4.66 2.44 -10.23
CA GLU A 28 5.01 3.72 -9.60
C GLU A 28 5.15 4.85 -10.61
N SER A 29 5.45 4.55 -11.89
CA SER A 29 5.55 5.60 -12.90
C SER A 29 4.20 6.30 -13.12
N THR A 30 4.24 7.63 -13.06
CA THR A 30 3.13 8.49 -13.47
C THR A 30 2.82 8.23 -14.94
N LEU A 31 1.54 8.12 -15.27
CA LEU A 31 1.14 8.05 -16.67
C LEU A 31 1.29 9.44 -17.28
N GLU A 32 1.99 9.54 -18.39
CA GLU A 32 2.02 10.77 -19.17
C GLU A 32 0.59 11.13 -19.58
N ILE A 33 0.22 12.39 -19.35
CA ILE A 33 -1.08 12.90 -19.75
C ILE A 33 -1.02 13.20 -21.25
N SER A 34 -1.12 12.17 -22.07
CA SER A 34 -1.16 12.26 -23.52
C SER A 34 -2.09 11.17 -24.09
N GLY A 35 -2.87 11.51 -25.11
CA GLY A 35 -3.73 10.54 -25.81
C GLY A 35 -5.12 10.31 -25.22
N ASP A 36 -5.65 9.11 -25.44
CA ASP A 36 -7.03 8.71 -25.10
C ASP A 36 -7.21 8.47 -23.59
N ILE A 37 -8.08 9.28 -22.97
CA ILE A 37 -8.42 9.23 -21.54
C ILE A 37 -8.89 7.83 -21.12
N ARG A 38 -9.63 7.10 -21.98
CA ARG A 38 -10.11 5.75 -21.65
C ARG A 38 -8.94 4.79 -21.51
N GLN A 39 -8.00 4.82 -22.44
CA GLN A 39 -6.81 3.98 -22.38
C GLN A 39 -5.93 4.33 -21.17
N MET A 40 -5.77 5.63 -20.90
CA MET A 40 -5.05 6.10 -19.71
C MET A 40 -5.68 5.57 -18.42
N ARG A 41 -7.00 5.71 -18.26
CA ARG A 41 -7.71 5.18 -17.08
C ARG A 41 -7.53 3.67 -16.96
N SER A 42 -7.64 2.94 -18.07
CA SER A 42 -7.45 1.48 -18.07
C SER A 42 -6.04 1.09 -17.60
N ASN A 43 -5.01 1.78 -18.10
CA ASN A 43 -3.63 1.55 -17.70
C ASN A 43 -3.42 1.89 -16.21
N TRP A 44 -4.02 2.99 -15.74
CA TRP A 44 -3.96 3.36 -14.33
C TRP A 44 -4.63 2.33 -13.44
N VAL A 45 -5.83 1.86 -13.80
CA VAL A 45 -6.55 0.82 -13.06
C VAL A 45 -5.73 -0.46 -12.98
N LEU A 46 -5.03 -0.84 -14.05
CA LEU A 46 -4.14 -2.01 -14.01
C LEU A 46 -3.00 -1.81 -13.01
N LYS A 47 -2.31 -0.67 -13.06
CA LYS A 47 -1.23 -0.33 -12.11
C LYS A 47 -1.74 -0.31 -10.67
N GLU A 48 -2.86 0.34 -10.43
CA GLU A 48 -3.49 0.43 -9.11
C GLU A 48 -3.97 -0.93 -8.61
N SER A 49 -4.50 -1.80 -9.49
CA SER A 49 -4.91 -3.15 -9.13
C SER A 49 -3.73 -4.02 -8.72
N ILE A 50 -2.60 -3.90 -9.43
CA ILE A 50 -1.36 -4.57 -9.05
C ILE A 50 -0.94 -4.10 -7.65
N LYS A 51 -0.85 -2.78 -7.42
CA LYS A 51 -0.52 -2.20 -6.12
C LYS A 51 -1.45 -2.67 -5.00
N ARG A 52 -2.77 -2.62 -5.20
CA ARG A 52 -3.76 -3.11 -4.24
C ARG A 52 -3.58 -4.60 -3.95
N SER A 53 -3.21 -5.41 -4.94
CA SER A 53 -2.91 -6.82 -4.73
C SER A 53 -1.72 -7.02 -3.77
N TYR A 54 -0.70 -6.16 -3.79
CA TYR A 54 0.36 -6.16 -2.77
C TYR A 54 -0.13 -5.87 -1.39
N CYS A 55 -0.90 -4.78 -1.25
CA CYS A 55 -1.42 -4.38 0.04
C CYS A 55 -2.33 -5.47 0.62
N LEU A 56 -3.03 -6.23 -0.23
CA LEU A 56 -3.81 -7.38 0.19
C LEU A 56 -2.91 -8.53 0.69
N LEU A 57 -1.84 -8.87 -0.04
CA LEU A 57 -0.88 -9.88 0.40
C LEU A 57 -0.25 -9.50 1.74
N TYR A 58 0.12 -8.23 1.90
CA TYR A 58 0.58 -7.66 3.16
C TYR A 58 -0.48 -7.83 4.27
N GLY A 59 -1.74 -7.45 4.03
CA GLY A 59 -2.81 -7.62 5.02
C GLY A 59 -3.04 -9.09 5.41
N ILE A 60 -3.00 -10.02 4.44
CA ILE A 60 -3.10 -11.46 4.71
C ILE A 60 -1.93 -11.92 5.58
N GLU A 61 -0.71 -11.46 5.31
CA GLU A 61 0.46 -11.80 6.11
C GLU A 61 0.31 -11.32 7.56
N LEU A 62 -0.11 -10.08 7.78
CA LEU A 62 -0.36 -9.54 9.12
C LEU A 62 -1.41 -10.40 9.86
N LEU A 63 -2.57 -10.59 9.24
CA LEU A 63 -3.72 -11.23 9.88
C LEU A 63 -3.56 -12.74 10.07
N SER A 64 -2.71 -13.39 9.29
CA SER A 64 -2.55 -14.84 9.36
C SER A 64 -1.79 -15.31 10.60
N GLY A 65 -1.06 -14.43 11.31
CA GLY A 65 -0.34 -14.76 12.55
C GLY A 65 0.72 -15.87 12.40
N ILE A 66 0.93 -16.36 11.17
CA ILE A 66 1.87 -17.41 10.82
C ILE A 66 3.13 -16.70 10.35
N PRO A 67 4.28 -16.89 11.01
CA PRO A 67 5.55 -16.46 10.47
C PRO A 67 5.77 -17.17 9.13
N ALA A 68 5.62 -16.43 8.03
CA ALA A 68 6.12 -16.86 6.74
C ALA A 68 7.66 -16.85 6.83
N VAL A 69 8.24 -17.99 7.23
CA VAL A 69 9.69 -18.28 7.21
C VAL A 69 10.55 -17.59 8.31
N THR A 70 11.34 -18.45 8.96
CA THR A 70 12.43 -18.28 9.96
C THR A 70 12.67 -16.91 10.61
N ALA A 71 12.06 -16.73 11.78
CA ALA A 71 12.58 -16.32 13.09
C ALA A 71 13.85 -15.45 13.32
N GLU A 72 14.56 -14.90 12.33
CA GLU A 72 15.81 -14.14 12.59
C GLU A 72 15.74 -12.62 12.38
N SER A 73 14.69 -12.08 11.77
CA SER A 73 14.53 -10.62 11.59
C SER A 73 13.29 -10.14 12.34
N ARG A 74 13.35 -10.16 13.67
CA ARG A 74 12.18 -9.92 14.54
C ARG A 74 12.04 -8.50 15.07
N ARG A 75 12.79 -7.53 14.56
CA ARG A 75 12.69 -6.14 15.04
C ARG A 75 12.79 -5.18 13.85
N SER A 76 11.68 -4.48 13.62
CA SER A 76 11.61 -3.16 12.98
C SER A 76 11.54 -3.04 11.45
N GLU A 77 11.52 -4.13 10.68
CA GLU A 77 11.34 -4.05 9.21
C GLU A 77 10.12 -4.89 8.80
N CYS A 78 9.22 -4.36 7.96
CA CYS A 78 8.09 -5.15 7.45
C CYS A 78 8.63 -6.45 6.86
N ARG A 79 8.13 -7.55 7.41
CA ARG A 79 8.79 -8.87 7.50
C ARG A 79 9.18 -9.50 6.16
N HIS A 80 8.65 -8.98 5.04
CA HIS A 80 8.79 -9.56 3.70
C HIS A 80 9.04 -8.54 2.58
N GLY A 81 9.51 -7.33 2.89
CA GLY A 81 9.85 -6.32 1.88
C GLY A 81 8.66 -5.48 1.40
N TYR A 82 7.55 -5.52 2.14
CA TYR A 82 6.38 -4.68 1.89
C TYR A 82 6.60 -3.20 2.27
N THR A 83 7.67 -2.86 3.00
CA THR A 83 7.96 -1.49 3.45
C THR A 83 7.89 -0.47 2.31
N ARG A 84 8.43 -0.85 1.14
CA ARG A 84 8.49 0.00 -0.03
C ARG A 84 7.21 -0.01 -0.86
N VAL A 85 6.23 -0.86 -0.57
CA VAL A 85 4.99 -0.89 -1.36
C VAL A 85 4.22 0.41 -1.12
N PRO A 86 3.85 1.16 -2.18
CA PRO A 86 3.02 2.34 -2.04
C PRO A 86 1.63 2.00 -1.51
N LEU A 87 1.06 2.91 -0.72
CA LEU A 87 -0.32 2.80 -0.25
C LEU A 87 -1.31 2.86 -1.44
N PRO A 88 -2.48 2.20 -1.33
CA PRO A 88 -3.50 2.28 -2.36
C PRO A 88 -3.97 3.72 -2.55
N SER A 89 -4.39 4.07 -3.77
CA SER A 89 -4.90 5.40 -4.06
C SER A 89 -6.16 5.70 -3.26
N SER A 90 -6.45 6.98 -3.09
CA SER A 90 -7.71 7.44 -2.51
C SER A 90 -8.93 6.96 -3.30
N ARG A 91 -10.08 6.96 -2.63
CA ARG A 91 -11.39 6.63 -3.18
C ARG A 91 -11.73 7.42 -4.44
N ASP A 92 -11.33 8.68 -4.49
CA ASP A 92 -11.69 9.61 -5.56
C ASP A 92 -11.24 9.06 -6.92
N LEU A 93 -9.96 8.66 -7.03
CA LEU A 93 -9.41 8.10 -8.27
C LEU A 93 -9.96 6.70 -8.59
N TRP A 94 -10.21 5.88 -7.57
CA TRP A 94 -10.69 4.52 -7.80
C TRP A 94 -12.17 4.48 -8.22
N SER A 95 -13.01 5.28 -7.57
CA SER A 95 -14.47 5.23 -7.67
C SER A 95 -15.05 6.32 -8.58
N SER A 96 -14.22 7.00 -9.37
CA SER A 96 -14.64 8.05 -10.30
C SER A 96 -15.74 7.58 -11.26
N ALA A 97 -16.88 8.30 -11.29
CA ALA A 97 -18.06 7.92 -12.07
C ALA A 97 -17.85 8.01 -13.59
N SER A 98 -17.00 8.91 -14.06
CA SER A 98 -16.73 9.11 -15.50
C SER A 98 -15.24 9.23 -15.78
N ASN A 99 -14.86 8.98 -17.04
CA ASN A 99 -13.45 9.12 -17.48
C ASN A 99 -12.96 10.58 -17.41
N GLN A 100 -13.85 11.54 -17.67
CA GLN A 100 -13.50 12.96 -17.61
C GLN A 100 -13.24 13.40 -16.16
N GLU A 101 -14.09 12.96 -15.23
CA GLU A 101 -13.91 13.25 -13.81
C GLU A 101 -12.65 12.59 -13.27
N TRP A 102 -12.43 11.32 -13.63
CA TRP A 102 -11.19 10.61 -13.32
C TRP A 102 -9.95 11.38 -13.80
N ALA A 103 -9.95 11.86 -15.05
CA ALA A 103 -8.82 12.59 -15.61
C ALA A 103 -8.56 13.94 -14.90
N ARG A 104 -9.63 14.64 -14.49
CA ARG A 104 -9.53 15.88 -13.72
C ARG A 104 -8.89 15.63 -12.37
N GLN A 105 -9.34 14.60 -11.66
CA GLN A 105 -8.79 14.21 -10.37
C GLN A 105 -7.35 13.67 -10.48
N TYR A 106 -7.05 12.90 -11.53
CA TYR A 106 -5.70 12.38 -11.79
C TYR A 106 -4.71 13.51 -12.06
N LYS A 107 -5.12 14.54 -12.83
CA LYS A 107 -4.33 15.76 -13.04
C LYS A 107 -4.04 16.49 -11.73
N GLN A 108 -5.06 16.66 -10.89
CA GLN A 108 -4.90 17.29 -9.58
C GLN A 108 -3.92 16.48 -8.71
N PHE A 109 -4.09 15.16 -8.65
CA PHE A 109 -3.20 14.25 -7.94
C PHE A 109 -1.74 14.38 -8.41
N CYS A 110 -1.49 14.42 -9.72
CA CYS A 110 -0.15 14.59 -10.28
C CYS A 110 0.42 16.00 -10.05
N GLY A 111 -0.42 17.03 -10.01
CA GLY A 111 0.00 18.41 -9.77
C GLY A 111 0.35 18.71 -8.32
N THR A 112 -0.22 17.95 -7.37
CA THR A 112 0.03 18.12 -5.93
C THR A 112 1.19 17.26 -5.43
N LYS A 113 1.48 16.12 -6.09
CA LYS A 113 2.57 15.22 -5.69
C LYS A 113 3.84 15.47 -6.49
N SER A 114 4.93 15.83 -5.81
CA SER A 114 6.26 15.52 -6.34
C SER A 114 6.41 13.99 -6.38
N GLN A 115 7.17 13.44 -7.33
CA GLN A 115 7.44 11.99 -7.41
C GLN A 115 8.09 11.44 -6.12
N GLU A 116 8.62 12.30 -5.25
CA GLU A 116 9.23 11.94 -3.97
C GLU A 116 8.19 11.69 -2.84
N ASN A 117 6.93 12.15 -2.98
CA ASN A 117 5.88 12.04 -1.94
C ASN A 117 4.92 10.85 -2.16
N VAL A 118 5.45 9.70 -2.55
CA VAL A 118 4.66 8.45 -2.60
C VAL A 118 4.62 7.85 -1.21
N LEU A 119 3.46 7.91 -0.55
CA LEU A 119 3.22 7.24 0.73
C LEU A 119 3.34 5.73 0.56
N ARG A 120 4.12 5.09 1.42
CA ARG A 120 4.38 3.65 1.44
C ARG A 120 3.92 3.03 2.76
N ILE A 121 3.85 1.70 2.79
CA ILE A 121 3.43 0.95 3.99
C ILE A 121 4.31 1.29 5.20
N GLN A 122 5.62 1.51 5.01
CA GLN A 122 6.50 1.93 6.10
C GLN A 122 6.06 3.26 6.73
N ASP A 123 5.60 4.23 5.92
CA ASP A 123 5.22 5.56 6.42
C ASP A 123 3.95 5.44 7.26
N LEU A 124 3.02 4.56 6.83
CA LEU A 124 1.85 4.20 7.61
C LEU A 124 2.25 3.54 8.93
N VAL A 125 3.09 2.50 8.92
CA VAL A 125 3.55 1.81 10.15
C VAL A 125 4.21 2.79 11.11
N SER A 126 5.13 3.62 10.63
CA SER A 126 5.82 4.63 11.44
C SER A 126 4.83 5.64 12.05
N SER A 127 3.78 6.05 11.31
CA SER A 127 2.79 7.01 11.81
C SER A 127 1.95 6.47 12.98
N LEU A 128 1.74 5.16 12.99
CA LEU A 128 1.01 4.47 14.05
C LEU A 128 1.90 4.28 15.28
N GLN A 129 3.18 3.97 15.08
CA GLN A 129 4.15 3.80 16.17
C GLN A 129 4.50 5.11 16.88
N SER A 130 4.64 6.21 16.15
CA SER A 130 4.90 7.53 16.76
C SER A 130 3.70 8.08 17.53
N SER A 131 2.48 7.60 17.26
CA SER A 131 1.31 7.90 18.07
C SER A 131 1.33 7.19 19.44
N VAL A 132 2.14 6.12 19.59
CA VAL A 132 2.25 5.30 20.81
C VAL A 132 3.47 5.69 21.64
N VAL A 133 4.56 6.12 21.00
CA VAL A 133 5.84 6.37 21.67
C VAL A 133 6.27 7.81 21.39
N ASP A 134 6.23 8.65 22.43
CA ASP A 134 6.82 10.00 22.48
C ASP A 134 8.36 9.90 22.50
N ASP A 135 8.96 9.26 21.50
CA ASP A 135 10.41 9.03 21.44
C ASP A 135 10.97 9.22 20.02
N GLY A 136 11.42 10.46 19.78
CA GLY A 136 12.63 10.82 19.02
C GLY A 136 12.74 10.49 17.53
N THR A 137 11.94 9.57 16.98
CA THR A 137 11.99 9.16 15.58
C THR A 137 10.94 9.95 14.81
N ALA A 138 11.15 11.26 14.72
CA ALA A 138 10.22 12.17 14.09
C ALA A 138 10.09 11.85 12.59
N LEU A 139 8.98 11.21 12.21
CA LEU A 139 8.44 11.42 10.88
C LEU A 139 8.36 12.94 10.64
N SER A 140 8.68 13.38 9.43
CA SER A 140 8.44 14.79 9.10
C SER A 140 6.98 15.10 9.36
N LEU A 141 6.69 16.30 9.90
CA LEU A 141 5.31 16.77 10.10
C LEU A 141 4.46 16.63 8.82
N ASP A 142 5.12 16.72 7.67
CA ASP A 142 4.53 16.53 6.35
C ASP A 142 4.05 15.09 6.10
N ALA A 143 4.83 14.06 6.48
CA ALA A 143 4.43 12.66 6.30
C ALA A 143 3.21 12.29 7.17
N HIS A 144 3.14 12.81 8.40
CA HIS A 144 1.98 12.61 9.27
C HIS A 144 0.71 13.24 8.69
N LYS A 145 0.84 14.47 8.18
CA LYS A 145 -0.26 15.17 7.51
C LYS A 145 -0.74 14.39 6.28
N ASP A 146 0.19 13.90 5.47
CA ASP A 146 -0.13 13.16 4.25
C ASP A 146 -0.82 11.82 4.56
N ILE A 147 -0.39 11.10 5.61
CA ILE A 147 -1.10 9.90 6.09
C ILE A 147 -2.50 10.24 6.60
N SER A 148 -2.65 11.34 7.36
CA SER A 148 -3.97 11.80 7.82
C SER A 148 -4.91 12.10 6.66
N GLU A 149 -4.44 12.85 5.66
CA GLU A 149 -5.21 13.15 4.45
C GLU A 149 -5.55 11.89 3.65
N TRP A 150 -4.62 10.92 3.60
CA TRP A 150 -4.89 9.63 2.99
C TRP A 150 -5.99 8.86 3.73
N CYS A 151 -5.96 8.84 5.08
CA CYS A 151 -6.97 8.20 5.93
C CYS A 151 -8.38 8.79 5.74
N GLU A 152 -8.49 10.11 5.55
CA GLU A 152 -9.78 10.78 5.29
C GLU A 152 -10.41 10.40 3.95
N ARG A 153 -9.60 9.94 2.99
CA ARG A 153 -10.03 9.64 1.61
C ARG A 153 -9.96 8.16 1.27
N LEU A 154 -9.98 7.27 2.25
CA LEU A 154 -9.96 5.83 2.04
C LEU A 154 -11.25 5.34 1.37
N ASP A 155 -11.09 4.37 0.48
CA ASP A 155 -12.16 3.45 0.13
C ASP A 155 -12.15 2.23 1.07
N GLU A 156 -13.06 1.29 0.86
CA GLU A 156 -13.19 0.09 1.68
C GLU A 156 -11.89 -0.74 1.69
N PHE A 157 -11.15 -0.74 0.58
CA PHE A 157 -9.88 -1.44 0.48
C PHE A 157 -8.77 -0.73 1.28
N GLY A 158 -8.64 0.59 1.13
CA GLY A 158 -7.71 1.39 1.92
C GLY A 158 -7.97 1.26 3.43
N MET A 159 -9.24 1.24 3.83
CA MET A 159 -9.66 0.99 5.21
C MET A 159 -9.21 -0.39 5.71
N LEU A 160 -9.35 -1.44 4.89
CA LEU A 160 -8.87 -2.77 5.23
C LEU A 160 -7.36 -2.79 5.49
N VAL A 161 -6.58 -2.14 4.62
CA VAL A 161 -5.12 -2.04 4.78
C VAL A 161 -4.77 -1.30 6.06
N TRP A 162 -5.42 -0.17 6.33
CA TRP A 162 -5.20 0.62 7.54
C TRP A 162 -5.52 -0.18 8.81
N MET A 163 -6.69 -0.81 8.88
CA MET A 163 -7.10 -1.61 10.04
C MET A 163 -6.22 -2.84 10.27
N ALA A 164 -5.81 -3.53 9.20
CA ALA A 164 -4.89 -4.66 9.31
C ALA A 164 -3.55 -4.21 9.93
N THR A 165 -3.02 -3.07 9.51
CA THR A 165 -1.80 -2.50 10.09
C THR A 165 -1.98 -2.13 11.56
N MET A 166 -3.09 -1.45 11.90
CA MET A 166 -3.40 -1.08 13.29
C MET A 166 -3.42 -2.28 14.23
N LEU A 167 -4.15 -3.34 13.84
CA LEU A 167 -4.29 -4.56 14.64
C LEU A 167 -2.95 -5.25 14.91
N GLU A 168 -2.04 -5.29 13.94
CA GLU A 168 -0.70 -5.87 14.15
C GLU A 168 0.17 -5.00 15.06
N GLN A 169 0.04 -3.67 14.98
CA GLN A 169 0.80 -2.76 15.86
C GLN A 169 0.28 -2.75 17.31
N GLY A 170 -0.85 -3.41 17.60
CA GLY A 170 -1.42 -3.47 18.95
C GLY A 170 -2.14 -2.20 19.37
N LEU A 171 -2.69 -1.44 18.41
CA LEU A 171 -3.49 -0.24 18.59
C LEU A 171 -4.98 -0.49 18.39
#